data_AF-A0A9E1U239-F1
#
_entry.id   AF-A0A9E1U239-F1
#
_cell.length_a   1.000
_cell.length_b   1.000
_cell.length_c   1.000
_cell.angle_alpha   90.00
_cell.angle_beta   90.00
_cell.angle_gamma   90.00
#
_symmetry.space_group_name_H-M   'P 1'
#
loop_
_entity.id
_entity.type
_entity.pdbx_description
1 polymer ?
#
loop_
_entity_poly.entity_id
_entity_poly.type
_entity_poly.pdbx_seq_one_letter_code
_entity_poly.pdbx_strand_id
1 'polypeptide(L)' 'MYKESYNLNGKRAFITGGGRGIGLCSADALAEAGVNIVISGRWSLRVV' A
#
# COMPACT_ATOMS: atom_id res chain seq x y z
N MET A 1 4.17 8.04 21.69
CA MET A 1 4.09 9.20 20.77
C MET A 1 4.26 8.80 19.31
N TYR A 2 5.37 8.19 18.88
CA TYR A 2 5.51 7.78 17.46
C TYR A 2 4.63 6.59 17.05
N LYS A 3 4.39 5.62 17.94
CA LYS A 3 3.56 4.43 17.63
C LYS A 3 2.12 4.78 17.24
N GLU A 4 1.44 5.66 17.97
CA GLU A 4 0.11 6.15 17.57
C GLU A 4 0.12 6.81 16.19
N SER A 5 1.13 7.63 15.87
CA SER A 5 1.22 8.34 14.60
C SER A 5 1.41 7.41 13.39
N TYR A 6 1.88 6.17 13.61
CA TYR A 6 2.07 5.16 12.57
C TYR A 6 0.93 4.15 12.47
N ASN A 7 -0.16 4.32 13.22
CA ASN A 7 -1.33 3.48 13.00
C ASN A 7 -2.02 3.87 11.68
N LEU A 8 -1.79 3.05 10.65
CA LEU A 8 -2.36 3.25 9.31
C LEU A 8 -3.61 2.38 9.07
N ASN A 9 -4.01 1.55 10.04
CA ASN A 9 -5.13 0.64 9.88
C ASN A 9 -6.41 1.39 9.48
N GLY A 10 -7.12 0.87 8.47
CA GLY A 10 -8.35 1.44 7.92
C GLY A 10 -8.15 2.67 7.02
N LYS A 11 -6.91 3.16 6.85
CA LYS A 11 -6.63 4.25 5.90
C LYS A 11 -6.68 3.74 4.45
N ARG A 12 -6.53 4.66 3.50
CA ARG A 12 -6.46 4.37 2.07
C ARG A 12 -5.15 4.89 1.49
N ALA A 13 -4.53 4.11 0.60
CA ALA A 13 -3.32 4.48 -0.11
C ALA A 13 -3.49 4.28 -1.63
N PHE A 14 -2.96 5.20 -2.42
CA PHE A 14 -2.85 5.06 -3.87
C PHE A 14 -1.37 4.96 -4.24
N ILE A 15 -0.97 3.82 -4.80
CA ILE A 15 0.44 3.53 -5.10
C ILE A 15 0.64 3.52 -6.61
N THR A 16 1.43 4.46 -7.11
CA THR A 16 1.88 4.49 -8.51
C THR A 16 3.13 3.64 -8.69
N GLY A 17 3.28 3.02 -9.86
CA GLY A 17 4.40 2.10 -10.12
C GLY A 17 4.35 0.81 -9.30
N GLY A 18 3.23 0.47 -8.65
CA GLY A 18 3.14 -0.66 -7.72
C GLY A 18 3.05 -2.05 -8.35
N GLY A 19 3.19 -2.16 -9.67
CA GLY A 19 3.14 -3.46 -10.36
C GLY A 19 4.36 -4.36 -10.16
N ARG A 20 5.49 -3.82 -9.65
CA ARG A 20 6.72 -4.59 -9.37
C ARG A 20 7.68 -3.82 -8.46
N GLY A 21 8.72 -4.51 -8.00
CA GLY A 21 9.86 -3.91 -7.29
C GLY A 21 9.43 -3.16 -6.04
N ILE A 22 10.02 -1.99 -5.81
CA ILE A 22 9.77 -1.19 -4.60
C ILE A 22 8.29 -0.83 -4.43
N GLY A 23 7.61 -0.46 -5.51
CA GLY A 23 6.20 -0.10 -5.44
C GLY A 23 5.32 -1.26 -4.97
N LEU A 24 5.63 -2.48 -5.42
CA LEU A 24 4.91 -3.69 -4.99
C LEU A 24 5.21 -4.02 -3.53
N CYS A 25 6.49 -4.00 -3.12
CA CYS A 25 6.87 -4.22 -1.72
C CYS A 25 6.23 -3.20 -0.77
N SER A 26 6.15 -1.93 -1.16
CA SER A 26 5.45 -0.90 -0.39
C SER A 26 3.96 -1.17 -0.28
N ALA A 27 3.33 -1.69 -1.35
CA ALA A 27 1.92 -2.08 -1.32
C ALA A 27 1.69 -3.24 -0.34
N ASP A 28 2.51 -4.28 -0.40
CA ASP A 28 2.38 -5.42 0.50
C ASP A 28 2.55 -4.99 1.97
N ALA A 29 3.56 -4.17 2.29
CA ALA A 29 3.78 -3.67 3.65
C ALA A 29 2.62 -2.80 4.17
N LEU A 30 2.01 -1.98 3.32
CA LEU A 30 0.84 -1.18 3.69
C LEU A 30 -0.40 -2.05 3.87
N ALA A 31 -0.54 -3.14 3.11
CA ALA A 31 -1.68 -4.05 3.21
C ALA A 31 -1.63 -4.82 4.52
N GLU A 32 -0.44 -5.30 4.90
CA GLU A 32 -0.18 -5.91 6.21
C GLU A 32 -0.47 -4.95 7.37
N ALA A 33 -0.30 -3.65 7.17
CA ALA A 33 -0.66 -2.62 8.15
C ALA A 33 -2.17 -2.28 8.19
N GLY A 34 -3.01 -2.99 7.44
CA GLY A 34 -4.46 -2.82 7.40
C GLY A 34 -4.93 -1.62 6.55
N VAL A 35 -4.10 -1.15 5.64
CA VAL A 35 -4.44 -0.06 4.71
C VAL A 35 -5.16 -0.65 3.49
N ASN A 36 -6.24 -0.01 3.05
CA ASN A 36 -6.90 -0.35 1.78
C ASN A 36 -6.15 0.31 0.63
N ILE A 37 -5.79 -0.43 -0.42
CA ILE A 37 -4.82 0.05 -1.40
C ILE A 37 -5.37 -0.05 -2.81
N VAL A 38 -5.14 1.01 -3.58
CA VAL A 38 -5.29 1.00 -5.03
C VAL A 38 -3.90 1.09 -5.66
N ILE A 39 -3.57 0.12 -6.51
CA ILE A 39 -2.30 0.07 -7.21
C ILE A 39 -2.50 0.48 -8.66
N SER A 40 -1.67 1.42 -9.13
CA SER A 40 -1.58 1.82 -10.53
C SER A 40 -0.20 1.47 -11.11
N GLY A 41 -0.19 0.74 -12.22
CA GLY A 41 1.03 0.34 -12.90
C GLY A 41 0.73 -0.31 -14.26
N ARG A 42 1.78 -0.53 -15.05
CA ARG A 42 1.66 -1.15 -16.38
C ARG A 42 1.45 -2.67 -16.31
N TRP A 43 1.62 -3.27 -15.13
CA TRP A 43 1.61 -4.71 -14.91
C TRP A 43 0.71 -4.99 -13.71
N SER A 44 -0.48 -5.54 -13.98
CA SER A 44 -1.54 -5.91 -13.03
C SER A 44 -2.23 -4.77 -12.26
N LEU A 45 -3.56 -4.78 -12.26
CA LEU A 45 -4.38 -4.01 -11.31
C LEU A 45 -4.78 -4.97 -10.17
N ARG A 46 -4.37 -4.65 -8.93
CA ARG A 46 -4.71 -5.41 -7.73
C ARG A 46 -5.34 -4.45 -6.72
N VAL A 47 -6.51 -4.81 -6.21
CA VAL A 47 -7.15 -4.14 -5.08
C VAL A 47 -6.97 -5.05 -3.88
N VAL A 48 -6.29 -4.57 -2.85
CA VAL A 48 -6.03 -5.26 -1.57
C VAL A 48 -6.53 -4.41 -0.42
#